data_AF-A0A239BRR3-F1
#
_entry.id   AF-A0A239BRR3-F1
#
_cell.length_a   1.000
_cell.length_b   1.000
_cell.length_c   1.000
_cell.angle_alpha   90.00
_cell.angle_beta   90.00
_cell.angle_gamma   90.00
#
_symmetry.space_group_name_H-M   'P 1'
#
loop_
_entity.id
_entity.type
_entity.pdbx_description
1 polymer ?
#
loop_
_entity_poly.entity_id
_entity_poly.type
_entity_poly.pdbx_seq_one_letter_code
_entity_poly.pdbx_strand_id
1 'polypeptide(L)'
;MVDLNSLSPQARSAAMRGGVDGWGQWGNGIQHIRYMEPKPAKARRHCHCGCKRRATHYGCANGVTLISGCELRIRRWVREGR
;
A
#
# COMPACT_ATOMS: atom_id res chain seq x y z
N MET A 1 -9.91 -9.78 15.80
CA MET A 1 -9.59 -10.54 14.57
C MET A 1 -10.00 -9.67 13.38
N VAL A 2 -9.16 -9.51 12.37
CA VAL A 2 -9.49 -8.69 11.20
C VAL A 2 -10.56 -9.39 10.36
N ASP A 3 -11.66 -8.69 10.07
CA ASP A 3 -12.66 -9.18 9.13
C ASP A 3 -12.18 -8.98 7.69
N LEU A 4 -11.83 -10.08 7.02
CA LEU A 4 -11.34 -10.08 5.64
C LEU A 4 -12.36 -9.52 4.64
N ASN A 5 -13.66 -9.63 4.92
CA ASN A 5 -14.70 -9.14 4.03
C ASN A 5 -14.81 -7.62 4.04
N SER A 6 -14.40 -6.98 5.14
CA SER A 6 -14.31 -5.51 5.24
C SER A 6 -13.12 -4.90 4.48
N LEU A 7 -12.12 -5.72 4.11
CA LEU A 7 -10.93 -5.25 3.42
C LEU A 7 -11.18 -4.99 1.93
N SER A 8 -10.45 -4.00 1.38
CA SER A 8 -10.35 -3.80 -0.07
C SER A 8 -9.82 -5.08 -0.75
N PRO A 9 -10.08 -5.29 -2.05
CA PRO A 9 -9.62 -6.49 -2.75
C PRO A 9 -8.10 -6.71 -2.68
N GLN A 10 -7.30 -5.64 -2.75
CA GLN A 10 -5.84 -5.72 -2.70
C GLN A 10 -5.34 -6.04 -1.28
N ALA A 11 -5.89 -5.37 -0.26
CA ALA A 11 -5.63 -5.68 1.14
C ALA A 11 -6.02 -7.12 1.49
N ARG A 12 -7.20 -7.57 1.06
CA ARG A 12 -7.68 -8.95 1.27
C ARG A 12 -6.75 -9.96 0.62
N SER A 13 -6.33 -9.73 -0.62
CA SER A 13 -5.37 -10.59 -1.31
C SER A 13 -4.02 -10.66 -0.59
N ALA A 14 -3.55 -9.54 -0.04
CA ALA A 14 -2.31 -9.49 0.74
C ALA A 14 -2.46 -10.26 2.07
N ALA A 15 -3.56 -10.06 2.79
CA ALA A 15 -3.90 -10.77 4.02
C ALA A 15 -4.01 -12.29 3.82
N MET A 16 -4.67 -12.73 2.75
CA MET A 16 -4.83 -14.16 2.43
C MET A 16 -3.49 -14.84 2.10
N ARG A 17 -2.52 -14.12 1.53
CA ARG A 17 -1.21 -14.65 1.14
C ARG A 17 -0.15 -14.53 2.24
N GLY A 18 -0.21 -13.47 3.04
CA GLY A 18 0.80 -13.12 4.04
C GLY A 18 0.36 -13.28 5.49
N GLY A 19 -0.89 -13.66 5.74
CA GLY A 19 -1.47 -13.68 7.08
C GLY A 19 -2.01 -12.32 7.54
N VAL A 20 -2.63 -12.32 8.72
CA VAL A 20 -3.24 -11.13 9.37
C VAL A 20 -2.63 -10.82 10.73
N ASP A 21 -1.46 -11.38 11.03
CA ASP A 21 -0.78 -11.12 12.30
C ASP A 21 -0.35 -9.65 12.39
N GLY A 22 -0.72 -8.98 13.48
CA GLY A 22 -0.48 -7.55 13.66
C GLY A 22 -1.07 -6.62 12.59
N TRP A 23 -2.09 -7.08 11.84
CA TRP A 23 -2.63 -6.32 10.71
C TRP A 23 -3.15 -4.94 11.14
N GLY A 24 -2.67 -3.90 10.46
CA GLY A 24 -2.99 -2.50 10.76
C GLY A 24 -2.22 -1.91 11.96
N GLN A 25 -1.43 -2.72 12.67
CA GLN A 25 -0.61 -2.27 13.80
C GLN A 25 0.82 -1.96 13.35
N TRP A 26 1.43 -2.85 12.55
CA TRP A 26 2.77 -2.66 12.01
C TRP A 26 2.89 -3.26 10.61
N GLY A 27 3.75 -2.68 9.78
CA GLY A 27 3.99 -3.12 8.41
C GLY A 27 5.47 -3.04 8.07
N ASN A 28 5.94 -4.01 7.28
CA ASN A 28 7.32 -4.13 6.85
C ASN A 28 7.32 -4.56 5.39
N GLY A 29 8.00 -3.80 4.52
CA GLY A 29 8.03 -4.07 3.08
C GLY A 29 8.83 -5.31 2.67
N ILE A 30 9.58 -5.92 3.59
CA ILE A 30 10.37 -7.15 3.39
C ILE A 30 9.60 -8.37 3.89
N GLN A 31 9.06 -8.31 5.11
CA GLN A 31 8.39 -9.46 5.75
C GLN A 31 6.94 -9.65 5.29
N HIS A 32 6.26 -8.58 4.88
CA HIS A 32 4.86 -8.62 4.52
C HIS A 32 4.64 -8.36 3.03
N ILE A 33 3.52 -8.89 2.52
CA ILE A 33 3.12 -8.67 1.13
C ILE A 33 2.81 -7.18 0.90
N ARG A 34 3.55 -6.58 -0.02
CA ARG A 34 3.31 -5.21 -0.50
C ARG A 34 2.10 -5.19 -1.42
N TYR A 35 1.27 -4.17 -1.27
CA TYR A 35 0.10 -3.94 -2.12
C TYR A 35 -0.16 -2.43 -2.28
N MET A 36 -1.07 -2.09 -3.19
CA MET A 36 -1.39 -0.71 -3.53
C MET A 36 -2.83 -0.38 -3.11
N GLU A 37 -3.07 0.86 -2.69
CA GLU A 37 -4.40 1.38 -2.42
C GLU A 37 -4.59 2.76 -3.06
N PRO A 38 -5.81 3.13 -3.48
CA PRO A 38 -6.09 4.49 -3.93
C PRO A 38 -5.96 5.48 -2.76
N LYS A 39 -5.38 6.64 -3.05
CA LYS A 39 -5.25 7.74 -2.09
C LYS A 39 -6.46 8.68 -2.21
N PRO A 40 -6.99 9.21 -1.09
CA PRO A 40 -8.06 10.22 -1.15
C PRO A 40 -7.65 11.43 -2.01
N ALA A 41 -8.56 11.90 -2.88
CA ALA A 41 -8.31 12.99 -3.83
C ALA A 41 -7.84 14.31 -3.17
N LYS A 42 -8.13 14.49 -1.88
CA LYS A 42 -7.76 15.67 -1.07
C LYS A 42 -6.28 15.68 -0.65
N ALA A 43 -5.49 14.69 -1.06
CA ALA A 43 -4.07 14.61 -0.72
C ALA A 43 -3.23 15.70 -1.39
N ARG A 44 -2.42 16.39 -0.57
CA ARG A 44 -1.56 17.51 -1.01
C ARG A 44 -0.14 17.12 -1.42
N ARG A 45 0.31 15.91 -1.07
CA ARG A 45 1.71 15.48 -1.33
C ARG A 45 1.93 15.17 -2.81
N HIS A 46 3.02 15.68 -3.37
CA HIS A 46 3.48 15.34 -4.72
C HIS A 46 4.19 13.98 -4.75
N CYS A 47 4.20 13.35 -5.93
CA CYS A 47 5.00 12.17 -6.16
C CYS A 47 6.47 12.55 -6.41
N HIS A 48 7.39 11.87 -5.73
CA HIS A 48 8.83 12.07 -5.93
C HIS A 48 9.46 11.24 -7.07
N CYS A 49 8.66 10.59 -7.94
CA CYS A 49 9.20 9.84 -9.09
C CYS A 49 9.59 10.73 -10.29
N GLY A 50 9.56 12.06 -10.13
CA GLY A 50 9.82 13.01 -11.21
C GLY A 50 8.60 13.40 -12.06
N CYS A 51 7.44 12.76 -11.88
CA CYS A 51 6.25 13.11 -12.67
C CYS A 51 5.62 14.47 -12.32
N LYS A 52 6.06 15.11 -11.22
CA LYS A 52 5.57 16.40 -10.70
C LYS A 52 4.06 16.47 -10.43
N ARG A 53 3.34 15.34 -10.50
CA ARG A 53 1.91 15.23 -10.18
C ARG A 53 1.68 14.91 -8.70
N ARG A 54 0.46 15.12 -8.23
CA ARG A 54 0.03 14.68 -6.89
C ARG A 54 0.14 13.17 -6.75
N ALA A 55 0.46 12.70 -5.55
CA ALA A 55 0.40 11.28 -5.22
C ALA A 55 -1.07 10.83 -5.23
N THR A 56 -1.36 9.77 -5.99
CA THR A 56 -2.71 9.21 -6.17
C THR A 56 -2.90 7.85 -5.52
N HIS A 57 -1.80 7.23 -5.08
CA HIS A 57 -1.81 5.88 -4.51
C HIS A 57 -0.93 5.81 -3.25
N TYR A 58 -1.28 4.85 -2.40
CA TYR A 58 -0.51 4.40 -1.25
C TYR A 58 0.12 3.04 -1.55
N GLY A 59 1.37 2.88 -1.11
CA GLY A 59 2.00 1.57 -0.99
C GLY A 59 1.87 1.09 0.43
N CYS A 60 1.21 -0.04 0.63
CA CYS A 60 0.87 -0.59 1.92
C CYS A 60 1.50 -1.98 2.13
N ALA A 61 1.69 -2.35 3.38
CA ALA A 61 2.05 -3.70 3.79
C ALA A 61 1.39 -3.98 5.16
N ASN A 62 0.78 -5.16 5.31
CA ASN A 62 0.09 -5.57 6.55
C ASN A 62 -0.90 -4.52 7.11
N GLY A 63 -1.74 -3.93 6.26
CA GLY A 63 -2.70 -2.90 6.68
C GLY A 63 -2.10 -1.51 6.93
N VAL A 64 -0.77 -1.33 6.84
CA VAL A 64 -0.07 -0.07 7.13
C VAL A 64 0.45 0.59 5.86
N THR A 65 0.27 1.90 5.73
CA THR A 65 0.84 2.69 4.63
C THR A 65 2.31 2.97 4.88
N LEU A 66 3.19 2.57 3.96
CA LEU A 66 4.63 2.79 4.04
C LEU A 66 5.10 3.92 3.10
N ILE A 67 4.50 4.02 1.92
CA ILE A 67 4.87 5.03 0.92
C ILE A 67 3.65 5.63 0.22
N SER A 68 3.83 6.76 -0.47
CA SER A 68 2.81 7.32 -1.37
C SER A 68 3.43 7.86 -2.65
N GLY A 69 2.68 7.79 -3.75
CA GLY A 69 3.18 8.16 -5.07
C GLY A 69 2.10 8.15 -6.14
N CYS A 70 2.50 8.40 -7.39
CA CYS A 70 1.68 8.06 -8.54
C CYS A 70 1.57 6.54 -8.68
N GLU A 71 0.61 6.07 -9.46
CA GLU A 71 0.38 4.64 -9.68
C GLU A 71 1.65 3.89 -10.11
N LEU A 72 2.37 4.43 -11.09
CA LEU A 72 3.59 3.81 -11.62
C LEU A 72 4.66 3.61 -10.53
N ARG A 73 4.86 4.63 -9.67
CA ARG A 73 5.83 4.53 -8.57
C ARG A 73 5.44 3.45 -7.58
N ILE A 74 4.16 3.41 -7.19
CA ILE A 74 3.69 2.43 -6.22
C ILE A 74 3.77 1.02 -6.81
N ARG A 75 3.38 0.82 -8.09
CA ARG A 75 3.53 -0.49 -8.76
C ARG A 75 4.98 -0.97 -8.79
N ARG A 76 5.94 -0.09 -9.09
CA ARG A 76 7.38 -0.42 -9.03
C ARG A 76 7.79 -0.84 -7.62
N TRP A 77 7.41 -0.06 -6.61
CA TRP A 77 7.71 -0.40 -5.22
C TRP A 77 7.05 -1.71 -4.77
N VAL A 78 5.80 -2.00 -5.16
CA VAL A 78 5.12 -3.27 -4.85
C VAL A 78 5.88 -4.46 -5.46
N ARG A 79 6.42 -4.31 -6.67
CA ARG A 79 7.17 -5.36 -7.35
C ARG A 79 8.60 -5.51 -6.85
N GLU A 80 9.35 -4.41 -6.80
CA GLU A 80 10.80 -4.40 -6.62
C GLU A 80 11.25 -4.05 -5.20
N GLY A 81 10.45 -3.28 -4.46
CA GLY A 81 10.77 -2.86 -3.08
C GLY A 81 11.55 -1.56 -3.00
N ARG A 82 11.72 -0.87 -4.14
CA ARG A 82 12.40 0.41 -4.30
C ARG A 82 11.59 1.37 -5.18
#